data_AF-A0A1F5LEI1-F1
#
_entry.id   AF-A0A1F5LEI1-F1
#
_cell.length_a   1.000
_cell.length_b   1.000
_cell.length_c   1.000
_cell.angle_alpha   90.00
_cell.angle_beta   90.00
_cell.angle_gamma   90.00
#
_symmetry.space_group_name_H-M   'P 1'
#
loop_
_entity.id
_entity.type
_entity.pdbx_description
1 polymer ?
#
loop_
_entity_poly.entity_id
_entity_poly.type
_entity_poly.pdbx_seq_one_letter_code
_entity_poly.pdbx_strand_id
1 'polypeptide(L)'
;MKNFYTLAAFAAGANALVPRGGSCCFHLDASGGMTGSVGQLSDGQNRIGDNSLSPAQFCISSDGSITDGNGRGCILTPPTTQFQCDTGATPTPGFSVSSSGMLEFNGSPDFIACETGQNGGANIHTTNSSALGQCEKIMLNADSCSAPPAPPAPTSNNCQTTLTSGNFEFPHLIVPIDSKSPDTAFGTQFNGTVTSTISSIFNFDIPQSDSGKSCSLVFFFPELKDLVTSSFSFSGDGQIDFAELSKPADTKTTFNNAPSVSQDLGDITVSPGHSFVVSTFSCPAGQAVAFEMKNAGSTNLNFFQDFNPSPIGLFITVC
;
A
#
# COMPACT_ATOMS: atom_id res chain seq x y z
N MET A 1 -7.32 -51.50 49.08
CA MET A 1 -7.40 -51.39 47.61
C MET A 1 -7.04 -49.97 47.23
N LYS A 2 -6.15 -49.82 46.24
CA LYS A 2 -5.33 -48.63 45.99
C LYS A 2 -6.11 -47.52 45.26
N ASN A 3 -5.91 -46.28 45.71
CA ASN A 3 -6.34 -45.05 45.03
C ASN A 3 -5.57 -44.87 43.73
N PHE A 4 -6.27 -44.48 42.65
CA PHE A 4 -5.66 -43.95 41.44
C PHE A 4 -6.01 -42.46 41.33
N TYR A 5 -4.98 -41.62 41.45
CA TYR A 5 -5.02 -40.21 41.08
C TYR A 5 -4.53 -40.09 39.64
N THR A 6 -5.38 -39.58 38.74
CA THR A 6 -5.01 -39.27 37.36
C THR A 6 -4.32 -37.91 37.35
N LEU A 7 -3.01 -37.87 37.15
CA LEU A 7 -2.27 -36.64 36.84
C LEU A 7 -2.54 -36.24 35.38
N ALA A 8 -3.10 -35.05 35.17
CA ALA A 8 -3.10 -34.39 33.87
C ALA A 8 -1.71 -33.77 33.63
N ALA A 9 -0.98 -34.28 32.63
CA ALA A 9 0.28 -33.71 32.19
C ALA A 9 0.01 -32.51 31.27
N PHE A 10 0.37 -31.31 31.71
CA PHE A 10 0.47 -30.14 30.84
C PHE A 10 1.72 -30.31 29.96
N ALA A 11 1.52 -30.57 28.67
CA ALA A 11 2.59 -30.46 27.68
C ALA A 11 2.88 -28.97 27.48
N ALA A 12 4.00 -28.49 28.05
CA ALA A 12 4.55 -27.19 27.71
C ALA A 12 5.06 -27.25 26.26
N GLY A 13 4.31 -26.67 25.33
CA GLY A 13 4.78 -26.43 23.97
C GLY A 13 5.99 -25.50 24.04
N ALA A 14 7.14 -25.98 23.60
CA ALA A 14 8.32 -25.14 23.40
C ALA A 14 8.00 -24.14 22.28
N ASN A 15 7.60 -22.92 22.63
CA ASN A 15 7.78 -21.80 21.73
C ASN A 15 9.29 -21.63 21.57
N ALA A 16 9.81 -21.98 20.40
CA ALA A 16 11.17 -21.67 20.03
C ALA A 16 11.33 -20.14 20.12
N LEU A 17 12.05 -19.70 21.15
CA LEU A 17 12.63 -18.36 21.21
C LEU A 17 13.64 -18.28 20.06
N VAL A 18 13.19 -17.83 18.88
CA VAL A 18 14.09 -17.43 17.81
C VAL A 18 14.77 -16.15 18.31
N PRO A 19 16.11 -16.11 18.42
CA PRO A 19 16.80 -14.87 18.73
C PRO A 19 16.58 -13.92 17.54
N ARG A 20 15.72 -12.91 17.71
CA ARG A 20 15.49 -11.84 16.72
C ARG A 20 16.66 -10.87 16.73
N GLY A 21 17.82 -11.34 16.28
CA GLY A 21 19.05 -10.57 16.21
C GLY A 21 20.00 -11.19 15.20
N GLY A 22 19.66 -11.10 13.92
CA GLY A 22 20.53 -11.54 12.84
C GLY A 22 20.05 -10.94 11.54
N SER A 23 20.85 -10.08 10.93
CA SER A 23 20.65 -9.64 9.56
C SER A 23 20.65 -10.88 8.64
N CYS A 24 19.75 -10.90 7.66
CA CYS A 24 19.70 -11.95 6.65
C CYS A 24 20.32 -11.43 5.36
N CYS A 25 21.19 -12.21 4.71
CA CYS A 25 21.87 -11.79 3.49
C CYS A 25 21.42 -12.55 2.25
N PHE A 26 21.41 -11.86 1.12
CA PHE A 26 20.90 -12.31 -0.18
C PHE A 26 21.63 -11.58 -1.33
N HIS A 27 21.49 -12.12 -2.52
CA HIS A 27 21.79 -11.44 -3.80
C HIS A 27 20.48 -11.11 -4.50
N LEU A 28 20.51 -10.14 -5.42
CA LEU A 28 19.35 -9.72 -6.18
C LEU A 28 19.51 -10.02 -7.66
N ASP A 29 18.46 -10.57 -8.26
CA ASP A 29 18.30 -10.72 -9.70
C ASP A 29 17.09 -9.91 -10.17
N ALA A 30 17.25 -9.16 -11.26
CA ALA A 30 16.17 -8.42 -11.87
C ALA A 30 15.39 -9.27 -12.88
N SER A 31 14.08 -9.04 -12.93
CA SER A 31 13.17 -9.56 -13.93
C SER A 31 12.22 -8.46 -14.45
N GLY A 32 11.57 -8.69 -15.59
CA GLY A 32 10.67 -7.71 -16.23
C GLY A 32 11.28 -7.08 -17.49
N GLY A 33 11.21 -5.76 -17.61
CA GLY A 33 11.72 -5.03 -18.78
C GLY A 33 13.25 -5.02 -18.90
N MET A 34 13.96 -5.34 -17.82
CA MET A 34 15.38 -5.68 -17.83
C MET A 34 15.63 -6.88 -16.92
N THR A 35 16.60 -7.72 -17.29
CA THR A 35 16.95 -8.95 -16.55
C THR A 35 18.44 -9.02 -16.27
N GLY A 36 18.79 -9.70 -15.18
CA GLY A 36 20.18 -9.97 -14.81
C GLY A 36 20.48 -9.67 -13.34
N SER A 37 21.66 -10.07 -12.89
CA SER A 37 22.08 -9.87 -11.51
C SER A 37 22.32 -8.40 -11.19
N VAL A 38 22.02 -8.00 -9.95
CA VAL A 38 22.39 -6.70 -9.41
C VAL A 38 23.83 -6.75 -8.93
N GLY A 39 24.69 -6.03 -9.62
CA GLY A 39 26.06 -5.75 -9.20
C GLY A 39 26.18 -4.38 -8.56
N GLN A 40 27.34 -4.10 -7.97
CA GLN A 40 27.59 -2.82 -7.30
C GLN A 40 28.95 -2.25 -7.68
N LEU A 41 28.98 -0.95 -8.02
CA LEU A 41 30.19 -0.21 -8.26
C LEU A 41 30.96 0.07 -6.96
N SER A 42 32.27 0.35 -7.09
CA SER A 42 33.11 0.68 -5.95
C SER A 42 32.66 1.94 -5.20
N ASP A 43 31.93 2.85 -5.85
CA ASP A 43 31.38 4.05 -5.25
C ASP A 43 30.05 3.81 -4.49
N GLY A 44 29.40 2.66 -4.69
CA GLY A 44 28.17 2.27 -3.99
C GLY A 44 26.95 2.08 -4.88
N GLN A 45 27.00 2.52 -6.14
CA GLN A 45 25.85 2.44 -7.04
C GLN A 45 25.52 0.99 -7.40
N ASN A 46 24.26 0.60 -7.22
CA ASN A 46 23.75 -0.72 -7.62
C ASN A 46 23.24 -0.66 -9.07
N ARG A 47 23.61 -1.65 -9.88
CA ARG A 47 23.26 -1.74 -11.30
C ARG A 47 22.84 -3.13 -11.72
N ILE A 48 21.92 -3.19 -12.67
CA ILE A 48 21.51 -4.43 -13.35
C ILE A 48 22.27 -4.55 -14.65
N GLY A 49 22.75 -5.76 -14.96
CA GLY A 49 23.26 -6.10 -16.29
C GLY A 49 24.59 -5.44 -16.69
N ASP A 50 25.24 -4.71 -15.78
CA ASP A 50 26.56 -4.14 -16.02
C ASP A 50 27.59 -5.27 -16.13
N ASN A 51 28.14 -5.46 -17.34
CA ASN A 51 29.03 -6.58 -17.66
C ASN A 51 30.39 -6.52 -16.94
N SER A 52 30.69 -5.42 -16.25
CA SER A 52 31.91 -5.26 -15.46
C SER A 52 31.74 -5.64 -13.99
N LEU A 53 30.50 -5.89 -13.55
CA LEU A 53 30.19 -6.11 -12.14
C LEU A 53 29.87 -7.58 -11.86
N SER A 54 30.34 -8.07 -10.71
CA SER A 54 29.85 -9.31 -10.12
C SER A 54 28.61 -9.04 -9.28
N PRO A 55 27.74 -10.06 -9.05
CA PRO A 55 26.61 -9.95 -8.14
C PRO A 55 27.04 -9.40 -6.78
N ALA A 56 26.30 -8.43 -6.26
CA ALA A 56 26.53 -7.82 -4.96
C ALA A 56 25.74 -8.55 -3.87
N GLN A 57 26.35 -8.68 -2.70
CA GLN A 57 25.68 -9.20 -1.51
C GLN A 57 25.01 -8.04 -0.76
N PHE A 58 23.78 -8.27 -0.33
CA PHE A 58 22.99 -7.37 0.51
C PHE A 58 22.61 -8.10 1.80
N CYS A 59 22.46 -7.36 2.90
CA CYS A 59 21.99 -7.88 4.17
C CYS A 59 20.88 -6.98 4.72
N ILE A 60 19.70 -7.54 4.95
CA ILE A 60 18.54 -6.85 5.50
C ILE A 60 18.41 -7.09 6.99
N SER A 61 18.15 -6.02 7.74
CA SER A 61 17.90 -6.02 9.17
C SER A 61 16.39 -6.06 9.46
N SER A 62 16.01 -6.37 10.71
CA SER A 62 14.60 -6.52 11.10
C SER A 62 13.76 -5.24 11.00
N ASP A 63 14.40 -4.07 10.92
CA ASP A 63 13.79 -2.76 10.70
C ASP A 63 13.65 -2.40 9.22
N GLY A 64 14.01 -3.32 8.31
CA GLY A 64 13.97 -3.09 6.87
C GLY A 64 15.12 -2.27 6.33
N SER A 65 16.18 -2.07 7.12
CA SER A 65 17.42 -1.42 6.69
C SER A 65 18.30 -2.42 5.93
N ILE A 66 18.87 -2.02 4.78
CA ILE A 66 19.81 -2.85 4.00
C ILE A 66 21.23 -2.29 4.09
N THR A 67 22.21 -3.18 4.24
CA THR A 67 23.63 -2.90 4.02
C THR A 67 24.20 -3.79 2.92
N ASP A 68 25.22 -3.35 2.20
CA ASP A 68 25.96 -4.23 1.28
C ASP A 68 26.97 -5.13 2.00
N GLY A 69 27.66 -6.00 1.25
CA GLY A 69 28.70 -6.90 1.75
C GLY A 69 29.93 -6.20 2.36
N ASN A 70 30.12 -4.91 2.13
CA ASN A 70 31.16 -4.08 2.75
C ASN A 70 30.65 -3.30 3.98
N GLY A 71 29.37 -3.48 4.35
CA GLY A 71 28.73 -2.77 5.45
C GLY A 71 28.32 -1.33 5.13
N ARG A 72 28.27 -0.94 3.84
CA ARG A 72 27.76 0.38 3.43
C ARG A 72 26.24 0.39 3.52
N GLY A 73 25.68 1.45 4.08
CA GLY A 73 24.23 1.56 4.21
C GLY A 73 23.58 1.88 2.87
N CYS A 74 22.58 1.09 2.50
CA CYS A 74 21.81 1.30 1.28
C CYS A 74 20.73 2.36 1.51
N ILE A 75 20.68 3.32 0.59
CA ILE A 75 19.82 4.49 0.62
C ILE A 75 19.05 4.64 -0.69
N LEU A 76 18.01 5.47 -0.64
CA LEU A 76 17.32 5.98 -1.82
C LEU A 76 17.68 7.46 -2.02
N THR A 77 18.44 7.79 -3.07
CA THR A 77 18.95 9.15 -3.23
C THR A 77 17.86 10.12 -3.70
N PRO A 78 17.70 11.28 -3.05
CA PRO A 78 16.89 12.36 -3.62
C PRO A 78 17.55 12.95 -4.89
N PRO A 79 16.77 13.43 -5.87
CA PRO A 79 15.31 13.35 -5.98
C PRO A 79 14.81 12.10 -6.71
N THR A 80 15.71 11.26 -7.23
CA THR A 80 15.39 10.17 -8.18
C THR A 80 15.16 8.82 -7.53
N THR A 81 15.25 8.74 -6.21
CA THR A 81 15.12 7.51 -5.40
C THR A 81 16.01 6.36 -5.87
N GLN A 82 17.22 6.67 -6.34
CA GLN A 82 18.16 5.65 -6.78
C GLN A 82 18.60 4.76 -5.61
N PHE A 83 18.51 3.45 -5.77
CA PHE A 83 18.96 2.46 -4.81
C PHE A 83 20.48 2.26 -4.91
N GLN A 84 21.21 2.73 -3.91
CA GLN A 84 22.68 2.63 -3.83
C GLN A 84 23.15 2.46 -2.40
N CYS A 85 24.34 1.91 -2.17
CA CYS A 85 24.89 1.74 -0.83
C CYS A 85 26.21 2.50 -0.66
N ASP A 86 26.14 3.61 0.07
CA ASP A 86 27.22 4.59 0.14
C ASP A 86 28.02 4.43 1.44
N THR A 87 29.32 4.70 1.36
CA THR A 87 30.21 4.63 2.51
C THR A 87 29.78 5.62 3.59
N GLY A 88 29.49 5.12 4.79
CA GLY A 88 29.09 5.94 5.93
C GLY A 88 27.64 6.41 5.89
N ALA A 89 26.84 6.01 4.89
CA ALA A 89 25.43 6.34 4.86
C ALA A 89 24.66 5.56 5.92
N THR A 90 23.68 6.22 6.54
CA THR A 90 22.67 5.56 7.38
C THR A 90 21.67 4.88 6.45
N PRO A 91 21.47 3.54 6.56
CA PRO A 91 20.52 2.82 5.72
C PRO A 91 19.12 3.43 5.76
N THR A 92 18.45 3.47 4.61
CA THR A 92 17.03 3.83 4.55
C THR A 92 16.20 2.60 4.97
N PRO A 93 15.36 2.69 6.02
CA PRO A 93 14.47 1.60 6.40
C PRO A 93 13.27 1.51 5.44
N GLY A 94 12.49 0.45 5.56
CA GLY A 94 11.27 0.24 4.76
C GLY A 94 11.41 -0.80 3.65
N PHE A 95 12.56 -1.46 3.52
CA PHE A 95 12.67 -2.64 2.65
C PHE A 95 12.13 -3.89 3.33
N SER A 96 11.63 -4.82 2.52
CA SER A 96 11.26 -6.18 2.93
C SER A 96 11.55 -7.17 1.81
N VAL A 97 11.71 -8.44 2.16
CA VAL A 97 11.72 -9.53 1.18
C VAL A 97 10.46 -10.36 1.41
N SER A 98 9.58 -10.37 0.41
CA SER A 98 8.30 -11.05 0.47
C SER A 98 8.48 -12.57 0.56
N SER A 99 7.38 -13.29 0.84
CA SER A 99 7.40 -14.76 0.86
C SER A 99 7.70 -15.40 -0.50
N SER A 100 7.49 -14.68 -1.61
CA SER A 100 7.91 -15.10 -2.95
C SER A 100 9.37 -14.74 -3.28
N GLY A 101 10.10 -14.17 -2.31
CA GLY A 101 11.48 -13.72 -2.50
C GLY A 101 11.58 -12.40 -3.27
N MET A 102 10.51 -11.61 -3.39
CA MET A 102 10.59 -10.31 -4.04
C MET A 102 11.04 -9.25 -3.05
N LEU A 103 12.03 -8.44 -3.44
CA LEU A 103 12.37 -7.24 -2.71
C LEU A 103 11.24 -6.22 -2.88
N GLU A 104 10.84 -5.61 -1.79
CA GLU A 104 9.81 -4.58 -1.74
C GLU A 104 10.36 -3.36 -1.01
N PHE A 105 9.91 -2.17 -1.40
CA PHE A 105 10.09 -0.94 -0.64
C PHE A 105 8.73 -0.37 -0.26
N ASN A 106 8.47 -0.21 1.04
CA ASN A 106 7.17 0.17 1.60
C ASN A 106 6.01 -0.69 1.05
N GLY A 107 6.24 -2.01 0.90
CA GLY A 107 5.26 -2.96 0.39
C GLY A 107 5.06 -2.98 -1.13
N SER A 108 5.75 -2.11 -1.87
CA SER A 108 5.72 -2.13 -3.34
C SER A 108 6.90 -2.93 -3.89
N PRO A 109 6.66 -3.93 -4.76
CA PRO A 109 7.72 -4.64 -5.47
C PRO A 109 8.14 -3.97 -6.79
N ASP A 110 7.49 -2.86 -7.15
CA ASP A 110 7.74 -2.17 -8.41
C ASP A 110 9.01 -1.32 -8.30
N PHE A 111 10.00 -1.66 -9.12
CA PHE A 111 11.20 -0.87 -9.32
C PHE A 111 11.30 -0.43 -10.79
N ILE A 112 12.22 0.50 -11.04
CA ILE A 112 12.48 1.04 -12.36
C ILE A 112 13.98 0.94 -12.63
N ALA A 113 14.34 0.36 -13.77
CA ALA A 113 15.70 0.29 -14.25
C ALA A 113 15.89 1.30 -15.38
N CYS A 114 16.84 2.23 -15.23
CA CYS A 114 17.15 3.24 -16.24
C CYS A 114 18.54 3.02 -16.80
N GLU A 115 18.66 2.91 -18.12
CA GLU A 115 19.94 2.67 -18.77
C GLU A 115 20.95 3.78 -18.46
N THR A 116 22.17 3.40 -18.08
CA THR A 116 23.25 4.37 -17.80
C THR A 116 24.00 4.78 -19.07
N GLY A 117 23.79 4.07 -20.18
CA GLY A 117 24.62 4.15 -21.39
C GLY A 117 26.05 3.62 -21.21
N GLN A 118 26.36 2.98 -20.07
CA GLN A 118 27.68 2.49 -19.73
C GLN A 118 27.65 0.98 -19.45
N ASN A 119 28.54 0.21 -20.07
CA ASN A 119 28.76 -1.23 -19.81
C ASN A 119 27.52 -2.13 -19.91
N GLY A 120 26.42 -1.66 -20.51
CA GLY A 120 25.13 -2.35 -20.53
C GLY A 120 24.37 -2.28 -19.20
N GLY A 121 24.84 -1.47 -18.25
CA GLY A 121 24.27 -1.35 -16.92
C GLY A 121 23.09 -0.38 -16.83
N ALA A 122 22.12 -0.68 -15.99
CA ALA A 122 21.03 0.21 -15.61
C ALA A 122 21.02 0.49 -14.11
N ASN A 123 20.78 1.75 -13.73
CA ASN A 123 20.56 2.15 -12.34
C ASN A 123 19.14 1.77 -11.89
N ILE A 124 18.98 1.47 -10.60
CA ILE A 124 17.72 1.00 -10.00
C ILE A 124 17.07 2.14 -9.20
N HIS A 125 15.77 2.34 -9.37
CA HIS A 125 14.97 3.38 -8.72
C HIS A 125 13.67 2.82 -8.15
N THR A 126 13.14 3.43 -7.08
CA THR A 126 11.81 3.06 -6.53
C THR A 126 10.67 3.91 -7.08
N THR A 127 10.96 5.07 -7.68
CA THR A 127 9.94 5.96 -8.27
C THR A 127 10.34 6.43 -9.65
N ASN A 128 9.36 6.56 -10.55
CA ASN A 128 9.62 7.15 -11.87
C ASN A 128 9.88 8.65 -11.74
N SER A 129 10.67 9.22 -12.65
CA SER A 129 10.94 10.65 -12.69
C SER A 129 11.16 11.09 -14.12
N SER A 130 10.64 12.25 -14.50
CA SER A 130 10.91 12.87 -15.81
C SER A 130 12.37 13.26 -16.00
N ALA A 131 13.16 13.28 -14.91
CA ALA A 131 14.61 13.45 -14.96
C ALA A 131 15.35 12.18 -15.42
N LEU A 132 14.66 11.03 -15.47
CA LEU A 132 15.22 9.76 -15.89
C LEU A 132 14.79 9.46 -17.33
N GLY A 133 15.76 9.13 -18.19
CA GLY A 133 15.52 8.71 -19.57
C GLY A 133 15.77 7.21 -19.74
N GLN A 134 15.04 6.58 -20.67
CA GLN A 134 15.20 5.15 -21.05
C GLN A 134 15.06 4.19 -19.87
N CYS A 135 13.86 4.17 -19.28
CA CYS A 135 13.57 3.37 -18.10
C CYS A 135 12.51 2.31 -18.36
N GLU A 136 12.69 1.15 -17.75
CA GLU A 136 11.78 0.01 -17.82
C GLU A 136 11.34 -0.43 -16.42
N LYS A 137 10.12 -0.94 -16.30
CA LYS A 137 9.64 -1.53 -15.05
C LYS A 137 10.31 -2.88 -14.81
N ILE A 138 10.74 -3.09 -13.59
CA ILE A 138 11.41 -4.32 -13.17
C ILE A 138 10.93 -4.76 -11.78
N MET A 139 11.21 -6.02 -11.48
CA MET A 139 11.07 -6.61 -10.16
C MET A 139 12.43 -7.15 -9.73
N LEU A 140 12.70 -7.13 -8.43
CA LEU A 140 13.96 -7.63 -7.88
C LEU A 140 13.69 -8.86 -7.02
N ASN A 141 14.37 -9.96 -7.33
CA ASN A 141 14.23 -11.24 -6.66
C ASN A 141 15.46 -11.51 -5.80
N ALA A 142 15.25 -11.67 -4.50
CA ALA A 142 16.24 -12.13 -3.55
C ALA A 142 16.38 -13.65 -3.62
N ASP A 143 17.61 -14.15 -3.66
CA ASP A 143 17.92 -15.59 -3.63
C ASP A 143 17.72 -16.24 -2.25
N SER A 144 17.49 -15.43 -1.22
CA SER A 144 17.35 -15.81 0.19
C SER A 144 16.54 -14.76 0.94
N CYS A 145 16.35 -14.96 2.25
CA CYS A 145 15.66 -14.01 3.14
C CYS A 145 14.16 -13.83 2.89
N SER A 146 13.56 -14.67 2.05
CA SER A 146 12.10 -14.74 1.92
C SER A 146 11.48 -14.89 3.29
N ALA A 147 10.56 -13.99 3.62
CA ALA A 147 9.76 -14.13 4.82
C ALA A 147 9.08 -15.51 4.81
N PRO A 148 8.93 -16.19 5.97
CA PRO A 148 8.12 -17.40 6.02
C PRO A 148 6.75 -17.07 5.40
N PRO A 149 6.17 -18.00 4.60
CA PRO A 149 4.86 -17.78 4.01
C PRO A 149 3.94 -17.35 5.14
N ALA A 150 3.26 -16.22 4.93
CA ALA A 150 2.28 -15.74 5.89
C ALA A 150 1.37 -16.93 6.23
N PRO A 151 0.96 -17.11 7.50
CA PRO A 151 -0.08 -18.08 7.84
C PRO A 151 -1.19 -17.93 6.80
N PRO A 152 -1.76 -19.03 6.26
CA PRO A 152 -2.83 -18.93 5.28
C PRO A 152 -3.82 -17.91 5.82
N ALA A 153 -3.99 -16.82 5.07
CA ALA A 153 -4.92 -15.79 5.46
C ALA A 153 -6.22 -16.51 5.81
N PRO A 154 -6.87 -16.19 6.94
CA PRO A 154 -8.22 -16.70 7.15
C PRO A 154 -8.98 -16.41 5.86
N THR A 155 -9.68 -17.40 5.32
CA THR A 155 -10.52 -17.24 4.14
C THR A 155 -11.64 -16.27 4.47
N SER A 156 -11.32 -14.98 4.55
CA SER A 156 -12.29 -13.91 4.40
C SER A 156 -12.47 -13.76 2.90
N ASN A 157 -13.72 -13.72 2.45
CA ASN A 157 -14.08 -13.36 1.09
C ASN A 157 -13.74 -11.89 0.75
N ASN A 158 -12.77 -11.28 1.42
CA ASN A 158 -12.41 -9.87 1.33
C ASN A 158 -11.02 -9.76 0.70
N CYS A 159 -10.87 -8.82 -0.22
CA CYS A 159 -9.57 -8.48 -0.78
C CYS A 159 -8.67 -7.83 0.27
N GLN A 160 -7.36 -7.86 0.01
CA GLN A 160 -6.37 -7.40 0.97
C GLN A 160 -6.62 -5.94 1.37
N THR A 161 -6.43 -5.63 2.65
CA THR A 161 -6.47 -4.26 3.20
C THR A 161 -5.10 -3.58 3.11
N THR A 162 -4.38 -3.81 2.02
CA THR A 162 -3.07 -3.22 1.72
C THR A 162 -3.05 -2.84 0.27
N LEU A 163 -2.65 -1.60 -0.04
CA LEU A 163 -2.54 -1.17 -1.44
C LEU A 163 -1.29 -1.79 -2.07
N THR A 164 -1.51 -2.80 -2.90
CA THR A 164 -0.43 -3.39 -3.72
C THR A 164 -0.51 -2.76 -5.11
N SER A 165 0.62 -2.32 -5.65
CA SER A 165 0.67 -1.69 -6.97
C SER A 165 -0.07 -2.54 -8.02
N GLY A 166 -0.96 -1.90 -8.79
CA GLY A 166 -1.76 -2.54 -9.83
C GLY A 166 -2.99 -3.32 -9.37
N ASN A 167 -3.26 -3.42 -8.05
CA ASN A 167 -4.41 -4.16 -7.49
C ASN A 167 -5.36 -3.26 -6.69
N PHE A 168 -5.40 -1.95 -6.99
CA PHE A 168 -6.35 -1.03 -6.36
C PHE A 168 -6.77 0.09 -7.30
N GLU A 169 -7.96 0.64 -7.03
CA GLU A 169 -8.48 1.86 -7.61
C GLU A 169 -8.56 2.96 -6.55
N PHE A 170 -8.16 4.17 -6.93
CA PHE A 170 -8.38 5.40 -6.18
C PHE A 170 -9.56 6.17 -6.79
N PRO A 171 -10.21 7.07 -6.04
CA PRO A 171 -11.38 7.77 -6.56
C PRO A 171 -10.96 8.76 -7.66
N HIS A 172 -11.66 8.70 -8.80
CA HIS A 172 -11.49 9.62 -9.92
C HIS A 172 -12.33 10.89 -9.77
N LEU A 173 -13.26 10.92 -8.80
CA LEU A 173 -14.02 12.10 -8.42
C LEU A 173 -14.35 12.03 -6.92
N ILE A 174 -14.16 13.15 -6.21
CA ILE A 174 -14.66 13.33 -4.85
C ILE A 174 -15.54 14.59 -4.83
N VAL A 175 -16.81 14.46 -4.46
CA VAL A 175 -17.76 15.58 -4.38
C VAL A 175 -18.36 15.67 -2.99
N PRO A 176 -18.18 16.78 -2.27
CA PRO A 176 -18.91 17.00 -1.04
C PRO A 176 -20.34 17.49 -1.35
N ILE A 177 -21.30 17.01 -0.57
CA ILE A 177 -22.67 17.51 -0.57
C ILE A 177 -23.01 18.02 0.84
N ASP A 178 -23.62 19.19 0.93
CA ASP A 178 -23.91 19.87 2.21
C ASP A 178 -25.40 20.13 2.36
N SER A 179 -26.02 19.57 3.39
CA SER A 179 -27.44 19.77 3.69
C SER A 179 -27.76 21.23 4.10
N LYS A 180 -26.76 22.01 4.54
CA LYS A 180 -26.91 23.45 4.79
C LYS A 180 -26.86 24.30 3.52
N SER A 181 -26.33 23.75 2.43
CA SER A 181 -26.17 24.43 1.15
C SER A 181 -26.68 23.55 0.01
N PRO A 182 -27.98 23.18 0.01
CA PRO A 182 -28.42 21.97 -0.68
C PRO A 182 -28.45 22.05 -2.22
N ASP A 183 -28.41 23.27 -2.76
CA ASP A 183 -28.35 23.56 -4.20
C ASP A 183 -26.94 23.94 -4.68
N THR A 184 -25.94 23.92 -3.79
CA THR A 184 -24.56 24.27 -4.14
C THR A 184 -23.82 23.05 -4.68
N ALA A 185 -23.31 23.17 -5.90
CA ALA A 185 -22.36 22.21 -6.45
C ALA A 185 -20.93 22.67 -6.14
N PHE A 186 -20.25 21.96 -5.25
CA PHE A 186 -18.88 22.27 -4.86
C PHE A 186 -17.83 21.81 -5.87
N GLY A 187 -18.25 21.03 -6.89
CA GLY A 187 -17.35 20.44 -7.87
C GLY A 187 -16.47 19.35 -7.28
N THR A 188 -15.46 18.96 -8.05
CA THR A 188 -14.46 18.01 -7.59
C THR A 188 -13.60 18.62 -6.49
N GLN A 189 -13.31 17.82 -5.47
CA GLN A 189 -12.39 18.11 -4.40
C GLN A 189 -11.33 17.01 -4.33
N PHE A 190 -10.34 17.20 -3.46
CA PHE A 190 -9.33 16.18 -3.16
C PHE A 190 -9.49 15.59 -1.75
N ASN A 191 -10.42 16.14 -0.97
CA ASN A 191 -10.63 15.76 0.41
C ASN A 191 -11.93 14.98 0.57
N GLY A 192 -11.88 13.92 1.36
CA GLY A 192 -13.07 13.36 1.98
C GLY A 192 -13.42 14.16 3.23
N THR A 193 -14.67 14.57 3.34
CA THR A 193 -15.24 15.30 4.48
C THR A 193 -16.52 14.63 4.97
N VAL A 194 -16.57 14.36 6.27
CA VAL A 194 -17.78 13.95 6.99
C VAL A 194 -17.98 14.89 8.17
N THR A 195 -19.14 15.52 8.23
CA THR A 195 -19.59 16.31 9.38
C THR A 195 -21.09 16.05 9.61
N SER A 196 -21.70 16.72 10.59
CA SER A 196 -23.15 16.66 10.77
C SER A 196 -23.99 17.11 9.56
N THR A 197 -23.41 17.86 8.60
CA THR A 197 -24.14 18.35 7.42
C THR A 197 -23.51 18.02 6.09
N ILE A 198 -22.21 17.66 6.08
CA ILE A 198 -21.44 17.36 4.88
C ILE A 198 -21.20 15.86 4.78
N SER A 199 -21.62 15.26 3.67
CA SER A 199 -21.17 13.94 3.21
C SER A 199 -20.20 14.10 2.03
N SER A 200 -19.42 13.06 1.74
CA SER A 200 -18.59 12.99 0.53
C SER A 200 -18.96 11.81 -0.34
N ILE A 201 -19.10 12.04 -1.64
CA ILE A 201 -19.33 11.02 -2.65
C ILE A 201 -18.03 10.78 -3.42
N PHE A 202 -17.67 9.50 -3.60
CA PHE A 202 -16.46 9.05 -4.27
C PHE A 202 -16.84 8.23 -5.49
N ASN A 203 -16.41 8.63 -6.69
CA ASN A 203 -16.53 7.78 -7.87
C ASN A 203 -15.26 6.99 -8.12
N PHE A 204 -15.41 5.73 -8.50
CA PHE A 204 -14.33 4.85 -8.94
C PHE A 204 -14.63 4.34 -10.34
N ASP A 205 -13.61 4.26 -11.19
CA ASP A 205 -13.73 3.68 -12.52
C ASP A 205 -13.10 2.29 -12.45
N ILE A 206 -13.88 1.23 -12.59
CA ILE A 206 -13.37 -0.14 -12.46
C ILE A 206 -12.90 -0.63 -13.83
N PRO A 207 -11.61 -0.97 -13.99
CA PRO A 207 -11.08 -1.44 -15.26
C PRO A 207 -11.79 -2.69 -15.79
N GLN A 208 -11.90 -2.79 -17.12
CA GLN A 208 -12.44 -3.98 -17.78
C GLN A 208 -11.62 -5.24 -17.47
N SER A 209 -10.33 -5.08 -17.14
CA SER A 209 -9.42 -6.16 -16.76
C SER A 209 -9.77 -6.85 -15.44
N ASP A 210 -10.66 -6.25 -14.64
CA ASP A 210 -11.11 -6.82 -13.36
C ASP A 210 -12.38 -7.66 -13.49
N SER A 211 -12.78 -7.95 -14.74
CA SER A 211 -13.91 -8.84 -15.02
C SER A 211 -13.71 -10.21 -14.39
N GLY A 212 -14.67 -10.63 -13.57
CA GLY A 212 -14.65 -11.91 -12.86
C GLY A 212 -13.83 -11.91 -11.57
N LYS A 213 -13.27 -10.76 -11.17
CA LYS A 213 -12.62 -10.57 -9.87
C LYS A 213 -13.61 -10.07 -8.81
N SER A 214 -13.15 -10.10 -7.58
CA SER A 214 -13.76 -9.51 -6.39
C SER A 214 -13.09 -8.17 -6.06
N CYS A 215 -13.89 -7.25 -5.54
CA CYS A 215 -13.50 -5.90 -5.20
C CYS A 215 -13.92 -5.64 -3.75
N SER A 216 -13.02 -5.08 -2.94
CA SER A 216 -13.35 -4.62 -1.59
C SER A 216 -13.24 -3.11 -1.51
N LEU A 217 -14.29 -2.44 -1.03
CA LEU A 217 -14.23 -1.03 -0.64
C LEU A 217 -13.55 -0.95 0.72
N VAL A 218 -12.43 -0.24 0.81
CA VAL A 218 -11.61 -0.16 2.01
C VAL A 218 -11.34 1.30 2.36
N PHE A 219 -11.64 1.67 3.61
CA PHE A 219 -11.24 2.95 4.17
C PHE A 219 -9.94 2.79 4.97
N PHE A 220 -8.88 3.45 4.52
CA PHE A 220 -7.60 3.47 5.20
C PHE A 220 -7.50 4.70 6.10
N PHE A 221 -7.17 4.48 7.37
CA PHE A 221 -7.08 5.55 8.36
C PHE A 221 -5.82 5.39 9.22
N PRO A 222 -4.64 5.79 8.73
CA PRO A 222 -3.38 5.65 9.45
C PRO A 222 -3.29 6.63 10.63
N GLU A 223 -2.26 6.49 11.48
CA GLU A 223 -1.98 7.53 12.46
C GLU A 223 -1.37 8.76 11.76
N LEU A 224 -1.57 9.95 12.32
CA LEU A 224 -1.05 11.19 11.75
C LEU A 224 0.48 11.16 11.59
N LYS A 225 1.18 10.43 12.47
CA LYS A 225 2.64 10.28 12.43
C LYS A 225 3.14 9.45 11.24
N ASP A 226 2.27 8.64 10.64
CA ASP A 226 2.61 7.76 9.52
C ASP A 226 2.40 8.45 8.17
N LEU A 227 1.71 9.61 8.16
CA LEU A 227 1.47 10.41 6.98
C LEU A 227 2.67 11.31 6.65
N VAL A 228 3.05 11.32 5.37
CA VAL A 228 4.18 12.12 4.87
C VAL A 228 3.70 13.31 4.04
N THR A 229 2.76 13.08 3.14
CA THR A 229 2.26 14.06 2.15
C THR A 229 0.81 14.48 2.40
N SER A 230 0.16 13.88 3.39
CA SER A 230 -1.23 14.13 3.74
C SER A 230 -1.38 14.47 5.22
N SER A 231 -2.58 14.91 5.60
CA SER A 231 -2.99 15.11 6.99
C SER A 231 -4.49 14.92 7.12
N PHE A 232 -4.95 14.76 8.35
CA PHE A 232 -6.38 14.73 8.64
C PHE A 232 -6.70 15.51 9.91
N SER A 233 -7.96 15.94 10.01
CA SER A 233 -8.58 16.36 11.26
C SER A 233 -9.69 15.39 11.62
N PHE A 234 -9.71 14.90 12.85
CA PHE A 234 -10.68 13.92 13.32
C PHE A 234 -11.14 14.23 14.74
N SER A 235 -12.45 14.12 14.98
CA SER A 235 -13.08 14.21 16.29
C SER A 235 -14.45 13.52 16.27
N GLY A 236 -15.01 13.26 17.45
CA GLY A 236 -16.30 12.55 17.59
C GLY A 236 -16.10 11.07 17.90
N ASP A 237 -17.14 10.29 17.62
CA ASP A 237 -17.23 8.86 17.94
C ASP A 237 -16.66 7.93 16.85
N GLY A 238 -16.35 8.46 15.67
CA GLY A 238 -15.85 7.67 14.55
C GLY A 238 -16.91 6.89 13.80
N GLN A 239 -18.20 7.05 14.13
CA GLN A 239 -19.28 6.39 13.40
C GLN A 239 -19.50 7.07 12.04
N ILE A 240 -19.37 6.28 10.98
CA ILE A 240 -19.53 6.69 9.58
C ILE A 240 -20.37 5.63 8.89
N ASP A 241 -21.41 6.07 8.19
CA ASP A 241 -22.22 5.23 7.32
C ASP A 241 -21.67 5.27 5.90
N PHE A 242 -21.69 4.11 5.25
CA PHE A 242 -21.30 3.97 3.85
C PHE A 242 -22.47 3.44 3.03
N ALA A 243 -22.64 4.00 1.82
CA ALA A 243 -23.68 3.55 0.90
C ALA A 243 -23.15 3.51 -0.53
N GLU A 244 -23.57 2.50 -1.31
CA GLU A 244 -23.44 2.51 -2.76
C GLU A 244 -24.57 3.32 -3.38
N LEU A 245 -24.25 4.17 -4.35
CA LEU A 245 -25.20 5.01 -5.04
C LEU A 245 -25.67 4.39 -6.36
N SER A 246 -26.91 4.70 -6.74
CA SER A 246 -27.57 4.19 -7.96
C SER A 246 -26.89 4.55 -9.28
N LYS A 247 -26.01 5.55 -9.28
CA LYS A 247 -25.20 5.97 -10.42
C LYS A 247 -24.04 6.86 -9.94
N PRO A 248 -22.98 7.03 -10.75
CA PRO A 248 -21.90 7.98 -10.47
C PRO A 248 -22.39 9.40 -10.27
N ALA A 249 -21.72 10.14 -9.37
CA ALA A 249 -21.89 11.59 -9.25
C ALA A 249 -21.14 12.34 -10.36
N ASP A 250 -21.40 13.63 -10.50
CA ASP A 250 -20.67 14.53 -11.39
C ASP A 250 -20.30 15.85 -10.69
N THR A 251 -19.56 16.73 -11.36
CA THR A 251 -19.12 18.01 -10.79
C THR A 251 -20.25 19.02 -10.52
N LYS A 252 -21.49 18.72 -10.94
CA LYS A 252 -22.70 19.51 -10.67
C LYS A 252 -23.56 18.89 -9.58
N THR A 253 -23.10 17.81 -8.97
CA THR A 253 -23.82 17.15 -7.88
C THR A 253 -23.90 18.06 -6.66
N THR A 254 -25.07 18.11 -6.05
CA THR A 254 -25.45 18.87 -4.86
C THR A 254 -26.19 17.93 -3.91
N PHE A 255 -26.51 18.37 -2.70
CA PHE A 255 -27.31 17.58 -1.77
C PHE A 255 -28.69 17.21 -2.36
N ASN A 256 -29.37 18.15 -3.02
CA ASN A 256 -30.72 17.94 -3.56
C ASN A 256 -30.77 17.03 -4.79
N ASN A 257 -29.68 16.93 -5.57
CA ASN A 257 -29.66 16.14 -6.80
C ASN A 257 -28.75 14.90 -6.73
N ALA A 258 -28.16 14.63 -5.57
CA ALA A 258 -27.32 13.47 -5.35
C ALA A 258 -28.02 12.17 -5.82
N PRO A 259 -27.29 11.24 -6.47
CA PRO A 259 -27.84 9.94 -6.79
C PRO A 259 -28.43 9.26 -5.56
N SER A 260 -29.57 8.58 -5.70
CA SER A 260 -30.17 7.86 -4.58
C SER A 260 -29.32 6.67 -4.16
N VAL A 261 -29.36 6.31 -2.89
CA VAL A 261 -28.75 5.08 -2.36
C VAL A 261 -29.33 3.86 -3.08
N SER A 262 -28.45 3.04 -3.68
CA SER A 262 -28.78 1.74 -4.27
C SER A 262 -28.72 0.65 -3.22
N GLN A 263 -27.65 0.66 -2.42
CA GLN A 263 -27.42 -0.29 -1.35
C GLN A 263 -26.81 0.42 -0.15
N ASP A 264 -27.40 0.22 1.02
CA ASP A 264 -26.82 0.61 2.28
C ASP A 264 -25.74 -0.42 2.67
N LEU A 265 -24.51 0.04 2.93
CA LEU A 265 -23.37 -0.79 3.35
C LEU A 265 -23.19 -0.77 4.87
N GLY A 266 -23.89 0.13 5.56
CA GLY A 266 -23.98 0.21 7.01
C GLY A 266 -22.89 1.05 7.68
N ASP A 267 -22.99 1.10 9.00
CA ASP A 267 -22.15 1.91 9.88
C ASP A 267 -20.86 1.19 10.28
N ILE A 268 -19.76 1.92 10.24
CA ILE A 268 -18.46 1.48 10.77
C ILE A 268 -17.94 2.53 11.75
N THR A 269 -17.37 2.04 12.86
CA THR A 269 -16.65 2.90 13.81
C THR A 269 -15.17 2.94 13.43
N VAL A 270 -14.74 4.05 12.84
CA VAL A 270 -13.37 4.25 12.38
C VAL A 270 -12.49 4.90 13.45
N SER A 271 -11.20 4.59 13.43
CA SER A 271 -10.19 5.20 14.29
C SER A 271 -8.83 5.22 13.60
N PRO A 272 -7.96 6.21 13.88
CA PRO A 272 -6.60 6.24 13.35
C PRO A 272 -5.79 4.98 13.69
N GLY A 273 -4.84 4.64 12.83
CA GLY A 273 -3.97 3.46 12.93
C GLY A 273 -4.57 2.16 12.37
N HIS A 274 -5.69 2.22 11.65
CA HIS A 274 -6.45 1.05 11.21
C HIS A 274 -6.86 1.12 9.73
N SER A 275 -7.29 -0.02 9.20
CA SER A 275 -7.92 -0.14 7.88
C SER A 275 -9.24 -0.87 8.02
N PHE A 276 -10.27 -0.38 7.33
CA PHE A 276 -11.64 -0.83 7.50
C PHE A 276 -12.18 -1.34 6.17
N VAL A 277 -12.42 -2.65 6.05
CA VAL A 277 -13.19 -3.18 4.92
C VAL A 277 -14.64 -2.78 5.12
N VAL A 278 -15.15 -1.98 4.19
CA VAL A 278 -16.54 -1.52 4.19
C VAL A 278 -17.45 -2.60 3.62
N SER A 279 -17.12 -3.09 2.43
CA SER A 279 -17.89 -4.12 1.74
C SER A 279 -17.01 -4.86 0.74
N THR A 280 -17.41 -6.08 0.40
CA THR A 280 -16.81 -6.86 -0.69
C THR A 280 -17.89 -7.31 -1.66
N PHE A 281 -17.63 -7.09 -2.95
CA PHE A 281 -18.58 -7.29 -4.03
C PHE A 281 -17.84 -7.77 -5.30
N SER A 282 -18.58 -8.32 -6.26
CA SER A 282 -18.00 -8.63 -7.58
C SER A 282 -17.62 -7.34 -8.30
N CYS A 283 -16.43 -7.27 -8.87
CA CYS A 283 -15.97 -6.07 -9.57
C CYS A 283 -16.90 -5.74 -10.75
N PRO A 284 -17.51 -4.54 -10.78
CA PRO A 284 -18.33 -4.07 -11.89
C PRO A 284 -17.43 -3.59 -13.03
N ALA A 285 -16.68 -4.53 -13.62
CA ALA A 285 -15.65 -4.24 -14.61
C ALA A 285 -16.17 -3.44 -15.80
N GLY A 286 -15.43 -2.40 -16.18
CA GLY A 286 -15.78 -1.47 -17.25
C GLY A 286 -16.83 -0.42 -16.87
N GLN A 287 -17.20 -0.32 -15.59
CA GLN A 287 -18.21 0.61 -15.10
C GLN A 287 -17.62 1.59 -14.08
N ALA A 288 -18.23 2.77 -14.02
CA ALA A 288 -18.05 3.71 -12.93
C ALA A 288 -19.07 3.42 -11.83
N VAL A 289 -18.62 3.42 -10.58
CA VAL A 289 -19.46 3.25 -9.39
C VAL A 289 -19.24 4.39 -8.41
N ALA A 290 -20.21 4.65 -7.54
CA ALA A 290 -20.10 5.71 -6.55
C ALA A 290 -20.51 5.24 -5.15
N PHE A 291 -19.76 5.72 -4.16
CA PHE A 291 -20.01 5.47 -2.75
C PHE A 291 -20.12 6.78 -1.99
N GLU A 292 -21.13 6.89 -1.12
CA GLU A 292 -21.28 7.99 -0.16
C GLU A 292 -20.67 7.57 1.17
N MET A 293 -19.89 8.49 1.76
CA MET A 293 -19.42 8.43 3.13
C MET A 293 -20.11 9.55 3.92
N LYS A 294 -20.97 9.18 4.88
CA LYS A 294 -21.78 10.14 5.64
C LYS A 294 -21.67 9.93 7.15
N ASN A 295 -22.01 10.96 7.92
CA ASN A 295 -22.00 10.90 9.37
C ASN A 295 -23.12 9.98 9.89
N ALA A 296 -22.80 9.08 10.81
CA ALA A 296 -23.75 8.18 11.50
C ALA A 296 -23.84 8.43 13.01
N GLY A 297 -23.28 9.54 13.49
CA GLY A 297 -23.13 9.82 14.92
C GLY A 297 -22.64 11.24 15.16
N SER A 298 -21.42 11.39 15.66
CA SER A 298 -20.82 12.69 15.99
C SER A 298 -19.49 12.97 15.28
N THR A 299 -19.09 12.09 14.37
CA THR A 299 -17.86 12.20 13.58
C THR A 299 -17.74 13.51 12.81
N ASN A 300 -16.64 14.24 13.06
CA ASN A 300 -16.14 15.27 12.18
C ASN A 300 -14.77 14.83 11.68
N LEU A 301 -14.69 14.52 10.39
CA LEU A 301 -13.52 14.00 9.73
C LEU A 301 -13.28 14.79 8.44
N ASN A 302 -12.04 15.22 8.23
CA ASN A 302 -11.58 15.75 6.95
C ASN A 302 -10.18 15.21 6.69
N PHE A 303 -9.96 14.61 5.53
CA PHE A 303 -8.67 14.05 5.11
C PHE A 303 -8.42 14.35 3.63
N PHE A 304 -7.17 14.52 3.23
CA PHE A 304 -6.78 14.56 1.83
C PHE A 304 -6.55 13.13 1.34
N GLN A 305 -7.25 12.71 0.27
CA GLN A 305 -7.13 11.38 -0.31
C GLN A 305 -5.71 11.19 -0.87
N ASP A 306 -4.95 10.27 -0.28
CA ASP A 306 -3.54 10.07 -0.64
C ASP A 306 -3.14 8.61 -0.48
N PHE A 307 -2.35 8.11 -1.41
CA PHE A 307 -1.81 6.75 -1.37
C PHE A 307 -0.36 6.70 -0.84
N ASN A 308 0.32 7.84 -0.68
CA ASN A 308 1.75 7.89 -0.37
C ASN A 308 2.06 7.96 1.14
N PRO A 309 3.19 7.38 1.55
CA PRO A 309 3.45 5.94 1.59
C PRO A 309 2.52 5.18 2.56
N SER A 310 1.81 5.89 3.45
CA SER A 310 0.72 5.33 4.25
C SER A 310 -0.60 5.84 3.70
N PRO A 311 -1.43 4.97 3.08
CA PRO A 311 -2.64 5.42 2.41
C PRO A 311 -3.65 5.95 3.42
N ILE A 312 -4.31 7.04 3.07
CA ILE A 312 -5.46 7.60 3.78
C ILE A 312 -6.59 7.88 2.79
N GLY A 313 -7.78 7.41 3.13
CA GLY A 313 -8.97 7.62 2.35
C GLY A 313 -9.63 6.35 1.86
N LEU A 314 -10.53 6.50 0.90
CA LEU A 314 -11.36 5.43 0.38
C LEU A 314 -10.76 4.86 -0.90
N PHE A 315 -10.60 3.54 -0.96
CA PHE A 315 -10.02 2.83 -2.11
C PHE A 315 -10.84 1.58 -2.41
N ILE A 316 -10.71 1.06 -3.63
CA ILE A 316 -11.16 -0.29 -3.96
C ILE A 316 -9.94 -1.17 -4.13
N THR A 317 -9.85 -2.28 -3.41
CA THR A 317 -8.80 -3.29 -3.61
C THR A 317 -9.35 -4.48 -4.37
N VAL A 318 -8.52 -5.11 -5.20
CA VAL A 318 -8.95 -6.13 -6.17
C VAL A 318 -8.25 -7.46 -5.89
N CYS A 319 -9.03 -8.55 -5.95
CA CYS A 319 -8.61 -9.94 -5.84
C CYS A 319 -9.59 -10.80 -6.66
#